data_AF-T0MS66-F1
#
_entry.id   AF-T0MS66-F1
#
_cell.length_a   1.000
_cell.length_b   1.000
_cell.length_c   1.000
_cell.angle_alpha   90.00
_cell.angle_beta   90.00
_cell.angle_gamma   90.00
#
_symmetry.space_group_name_H-M   'P 1'
#
loop_
_entity.id
_entity.type
_entity.pdbx_description
1 polymer ?
#
loop_
_entity_poly.entity_id
_entity_poly.type
_entity_poly.pdbx_seq_one_letter_code
_entity_poly.pdbx_strand_id
1 'polypeptide(L)'
;MEGDSVYHIEETLEQTKIRLNRDDSLSPGVKKAILDFIDDLTMDNLSKHRQYFYITRLKVLGRIMGDSFLHPTKQDIKTAILKLKASKTRRNGNYADSTMNGMYMTFKKFYRIYDDGKYMESVRWLRLNWNPAKEKKPEDIVTADELTKLLSACRNDRDSAHDIDAIRFRM
;
A
#
# COMPACT_ATOMS: atom_id res chain seq x y z
N MET A 1 -4.56 -8.85 -21.01
CA MET A 1 -4.82 -7.62 -20.24
C MET A 1 -6.30 -7.64 -19.89
N GLU A 2 -6.67 -8.28 -18.78
CA GLU A 2 -8.07 -8.42 -18.38
C GLU A 2 -8.08 -8.61 -16.86
N GLY A 3 -8.32 -7.51 -16.16
CA GLY A 3 -8.24 -7.42 -14.70
C GLY A 3 -8.78 -6.09 -14.17
N ASP A 4 -8.87 -5.08 -15.04
CA ASP A 4 -9.41 -3.76 -14.70
C ASP A 4 -10.95 -3.72 -14.54
N SER A 5 -11.68 -4.81 -14.87
CA SER A 5 -13.15 -4.80 -14.87
C SER A 5 -13.82 -5.11 -13.52
N VAL A 6 -13.09 -5.65 -12.53
CA VAL A 6 -13.69 -6.05 -11.23
C VAL A 6 -13.53 -4.96 -10.16
N TYR A 7 -12.65 -3.98 -10.39
CA TYR A 7 -12.43 -2.86 -9.50
C TYR A 7 -12.53 -1.56 -10.30
N HIS A 8 -13.48 -0.69 -9.95
CA HIS A 8 -13.59 0.68 -10.45
C HIS A 8 -12.42 1.54 -9.96
N ILE A 9 -11.18 1.12 -10.26
CA ILE A 9 -9.95 1.71 -9.74
C ILE A 9 -9.74 3.11 -10.30
N GLU A 10 -10.21 3.36 -11.53
CA GLU A 10 -10.16 4.69 -12.12
C GLU A 10 -11.00 5.68 -11.33
N GLU A 11 -12.28 5.36 -11.13
CA GLU A 11 -13.17 6.18 -10.33
C GLU A 11 -12.63 6.36 -8.90
N THR A 12 -12.09 5.28 -8.33
CA THR A 12 -11.49 5.32 -6.99
C THR A 12 -10.29 6.26 -6.92
N LEU A 13 -9.42 6.24 -7.94
CA LEU A 13 -8.26 7.10 -8.03
C LEU A 13 -8.68 8.56 -8.17
N GLU A 14 -9.61 8.86 -9.08
CA GLU A 14 -10.10 10.23 -9.30
C GLU A 14 -10.80 10.78 -8.06
N GLN A 15 -11.66 10.00 -7.41
CA GLN A 15 -12.26 10.38 -6.14
C GLN A 15 -11.21 10.62 -5.05
N THR A 16 -10.11 9.87 -5.08
CA THR A 16 -9.02 10.05 -4.11
C THR A 16 -8.24 11.34 -4.38
N LYS A 17 -8.02 11.73 -5.63
CA LYS A 17 -7.45 13.04 -6.01
C LYS A 17 -8.36 14.19 -5.58
N ILE A 18 -9.66 14.10 -5.82
CA ILE A 18 -10.64 15.10 -5.36
C ILE A 18 -10.61 15.24 -3.83
N ARG A 19 -10.60 14.10 -3.11
CA ARG A 19 -10.51 14.08 -1.65
C ARG A 19 -9.16 14.57 -1.11
N LEU A 20 -8.08 14.50 -1.89
CA LEU A 20 -6.80 15.09 -1.53
C LEU A 20 -6.89 16.61 -1.62
N ASN A 21 -7.46 17.13 -2.72
CA ASN A 21 -7.55 18.57 -2.94
C ASN A 21 -8.43 19.28 -1.88
N ARG A 22 -9.53 18.63 -1.47
CA ARG A 22 -10.45 19.11 -0.42
C ARG A 22 -9.98 18.87 1.02
N ASP A 23 -8.77 18.35 1.22
CA ASP A 23 -8.29 17.98 2.56
C ASP A 23 -7.72 19.20 3.30
N ASP A 24 -8.52 19.88 4.12
CA ASP A 24 -8.10 21.12 4.81
C ASP A 24 -6.97 20.91 5.84
N SER A 25 -6.68 19.66 6.21
CA SER A 25 -5.56 19.33 7.09
C SER A 25 -4.19 19.34 6.39
N LEU A 26 -4.16 19.55 5.07
CA LEU A 26 -2.95 19.62 4.27
C LEU A 26 -2.78 21.03 3.70
N SER A 27 -1.55 21.55 3.72
CA SER A 27 -1.26 22.82 3.09
C SER A 27 -1.33 22.72 1.55
N PRO A 28 -1.63 23.83 0.84
CA PRO A 28 -1.73 23.83 -0.62
C PRO A 28 -0.45 23.31 -1.31
N GLY A 29 0.73 23.64 -0.76
CA GLY A 29 2.01 23.16 -1.29
C GLY A 29 2.16 21.64 -1.21
N VAL A 30 1.76 21.04 -0.08
CA VAL A 30 1.78 19.58 0.09
C VAL A 30 0.81 18.90 -0.86
N LYS A 31 -0.42 19.43 -0.99
CA LYS A 31 -1.42 18.90 -1.94
C LYS A 31 -0.87 18.90 -3.36
N LYS A 32 -0.31 20.02 -3.79
CA LYS A 32 0.26 20.19 -5.12
C LYS A 32 1.41 19.20 -5.35
N ALA A 33 2.38 19.12 -4.44
CA ALA A 33 3.51 18.21 -4.59
C ALA A 33 3.09 16.74 -4.69
N ILE A 34 2.04 16.33 -3.97
CA ILE A 34 1.50 14.96 -4.08
C ILE A 34 0.84 14.74 -5.45
N LEU A 35 0.10 15.72 -5.97
CA LEU A 35 -0.53 15.61 -7.30
C LEU A 35 0.51 15.58 -8.42
N ASP A 36 1.48 16.49 -8.40
CA ASP A 36 2.58 16.55 -9.36
C ASP A 36 3.32 15.20 -9.40
N PHE A 37 3.60 14.62 -8.22
CA PHE A 37 4.20 13.28 -8.13
C PHE A 37 3.36 12.18 -8.79
N ILE A 38 2.03 12.25 -8.72
CA ILE A 38 1.15 11.25 -9.36
C ILE A 38 1.11 11.44 -10.87
N ASP A 39 1.19 12.67 -11.33
CA ASP A 39 1.28 12.98 -12.77
C ASP A 39 2.59 12.44 -13.35
N ASP A 40 3.72 12.62 -12.65
CA ASP A 40 5.01 12.01 -13.02
C ASP A 40 4.92 10.48 -13.08
N LEU A 41 4.29 9.85 -12.08
CA LEU A 41 4.08 8.40 -12.08
C LEU A 41 3.16 7.91 -13.21
N THR A 42 2.26 8.76 -13.67
CA THR A 42 1.38 8.45 -14.81
C THR A 42 2.16 8.49 -16.11
N MET A 43 3.10 9.44 -16.27
CA MET A 43 4.03 9.46 -17.40
C MET A 43 4.92 8.21 -17.44
N ASP A 44 5.31 7.70 -16.26
CA ASP A 44 6.05 6.44 -16.10
C ASP A 44 5.20 5.16 -16.33
N ASN A 45 3.95 5.27 -16.80
CA ASN A 45 3.00 4.17 -17.02
C ASN A 45 2.73 3.31 -15.77
N LEU A 46 2.76 3.91 -14.58
CA LEU A 46 2.48 3.17 -13.36
C LEU A 46 0.99 2.88 -13.19
N SER A 47 0.64 1.66 -12.77
CA SER A 47 -0.76 1.25 -12.63
C SER A 47 -1.57 2.14 -11.68
N LYS A 48 -2.85 2.32 -11.99
CA LYS A 48 -3.81 3.13 -11.22
C LYS A 48 -3.88 2.70 -9.75
N HIS A 49 -3.83 1.39 -9.49
CA HIS A 49 -3.74 0.83 -8.14
C HIS A 49 -2.51 1.33 -7.37
N ARG A 50 -1.36 1.43 -8.03
CA ARG A 50 -0.13 1.93 -7.41
C ARG A 50 -0.22 3.44 -7.17
N GLN A 51 -0.81 4.20 -8.09
CA GLN A 51 -1.05 5.63 -7.88
C GLN A 51 -1.94 5.87 -6.65
N TYR A 52 -3.08 5.17 -6.56
CA TYR A 52 -3.96 5.20 -5.39
C TYR A 52 -3.21 4.82 -4.09
N PHE A 53 -2.39 3.76 -4.17
CA PHE A 53 -1.56 3.31 -3.05
C PHE A 53 -0.62 4.40 -2.54
N TYR A 54 -0.03 5.21 -3.43
CA TYR A 54 0.83 6.32 -3.04
C TYR A 54 0.04 7.49 -2.45
N ILE A 55 -1.04 7.95 -3.08
CA ILE A 55 -1.83 9.09 -2.58
C ILE A 55 -2.30 8.83 -1.15
N THR A 56 -2.86 7.65 -0.89
CA THR A 56 -3.37 7.30 0.44
C THR A 56 -2.31 7.38 1.54
N ARG A 57 -1.07 7.02 1.22
CA ARG A 57 0.07 7.07 2.16
C ARG A 57 0.63 8.46 2.31
N LEU A 58 0.85 9.16 1.20
CA LEU A 58 1.37 10.52 1.20
C LEU A 58 0.43 11.48 1.95
N LYS A 59 -0.88 11.28 1.88
CA LYS A 59 -1.85 12.01 2.72
C LYS A 59 -1.59 11.84 4.21
N VAL A 60 -1.39 10.60 4.66
CA VAL A 60 -1.12 10.32 6.07
C VAL A 60 0.19 10.98 6.50
N LEU A 61 1.23 10.90 5.66
CA LEU A 61 2.53 11.52 5.93
C LEU A 61 2.46 13.04 5.96
N GLY A 62 1.81 13.65 4.98
CA GLY A 62 1.57 15.09 4.93
C GLY A 62 0.83 15.61 6.15
N ARG A 63 -0.19 14.87 6.64
CA ARG A 63 -0.91 15.24 7.87
C ARG A 63 -0.03 15.16 9.13
N ILE A 64 0.86 14.18 9.20
CA ILE A 64 1.75 13.99 10.36
C ILE A 64 2.86 15.03 10.39
N MET A 65 3.38 15.40 9.21
CA MET A 65 4.54 16.29 9.04
C MET A 65 4.15 17.76 8.85
N GLY A 66 2.93 18.04 8.38
CA GLY A 66 2.52 19.39 8.01
C GLY A 66 3.44 19.97 6.93
N ASP A 67 3.81 21.25 7.08
CA ASP A 67 4.64 21.94 6.10
C ASP A 67 6.09 21.41 6.01
N SER A 68 6.59 20.76 7.07
CA SER A 68 7.89 20.07 7.03
C SER A 68 7.92 18.93 6.01
N PHE A 69 6.77 18.50 5.47
CA PHE A 69 6.70 17.48 4.44
C PHE A 69 7.44 17.87 3.16
N LEU A 70 7.45 19.15 2.75
CA LEU A 70 8.12 19.56 1.51
C LEU A 70 9.65 19.60 1.67
N HIS A 71 10.12 20.07 2.82
CA HIS A 71 11.54 20.21 3.11
C HIS A 71 11.88 19.55 4.46
N PRO A 72 11.83 18.21 4.53
CA PRO A 72 11.97 17.53 5.80
C PRO A 72 13.42 17.48 6.27
N THR A 73 13.65 17.78 7.54
CA THR A 73 14.90 17.39 8.20
C THR A 73 14.88 15.89 8.51
N LYS A 74 16.06 15.33 8.77
CA LYS A 74 16.18 13.95 9.26
C LYS A 74 15.37 13.70 10.54
N GLN A 75 15.24 14.72 11.40
CA GLN A 75 14.51 14.62 12.66
C GLN A 75 12.99 14.64 12.43
N ASP A 76 12.50 15.40 11.46
CA ASP A 76 11.08 15.41 11.09
C ASP A 76 10.63 14.04 10.59
N ILE A 77 11.45 13.41 9.73
CA ILE A 77 11.18 12.05 9.22
C ILE A 77 11.18 11.04 10.37
N LYS A 78 12.15 11.09 11.29
CA LYS A 78 12.17 10.22 12.48
C LYS A 78 10.92 10.39 13.32
N THR A 79 10.53 11.64 13.58
CA THR A 79 9.35 11.97 14.38
C THR A 79 8.08 11.48 13.71
N ALA A 80 7.97 11.63 12.38
CA ALA A 80 6.85 11.13 11.61
C ALA A 80 6.73 9.60 11.67
N ILE A 81 7.85 8.88 11.54
CA ILE A 81 7.89 7.41 11.64
C ILE A 81 7.50 6.95 13.05
N LEU A 82 8.00 7.61 14.10
CA LEU A 82 7.64 7.28 15.47
C LEU A 82 6.15 7.51 15.73
N LYS A 83 5.61 8.65 15.29
CA LYS A 83 4.16 8.94 15.34
C LYS A 83 3.36 7.87 14.59
N LEU A 84 3.82 7.46 13.41
CA LEU A 84 3.14 6.43 12.63
C LEU A 84 3.14 5.08 13.34
N LYS A 85 4.27 4.65 13.90
CA LYS A 85 4.36 3.40 14.68
C LYS A 85 3.49 3.43 15.94
N ALA A 86 3.37 4.58 16.59
CA ALA A 86 2.53 4.77 17.78
C ALA A 86 1.05 4.94 17.43
N SER A 87 0.72 5.34 16.19
CA SER A 87 -0.65 5.57 15.78
C SER A 87 -1.43 4.26 15.60
N LYS A 88 -2.67 4.29 16.03
CA LYS A 88 -3.58 3.15 15.91
C LYS A 88 -4.26 3.14 14.56
N THR A 89 -4.34 1.95 13.98
CA THR A 89 -5.17 1.69 12.81
C THR A 89 -6.66 1.77 13.18
N ARG A 90 -7.53 1.80 12.16
CA ARG A 90 -9.00 1.74 12.35
C ARG A 90 -9.48 0.52 13.14
N ARG A 91 -8.68 -0.55 13.20
CA ARG A 91 -8.97 -1.77 13.96
C ARG A 91 -8.39 -1.73 15.39
N ASN A 92 -8.03 -0.55 15.89
CA ASN A 92 -7.45 -0.32 17.23
C ASN A 92 -6.10 -1.04 17.49
N GLY A 93 -5.44 -1.56 16.44
CA GLY A 93 -4.11 -2.17 16.51
C GLY A 93 -3.03 -1.32 15.84
N ASN A 94 -1.76 -1.67 16.05
CA ASN A 94 -0.62 -0.99 15.40
C ASN A 94 -0.54 -1.34 13.91
N TYR A 95 0.18 -0.53 13.13
CA TYR A 95 0.47 -0.86 11.75
C TYR A 95 1.29 -2.14 11.63
N ALA A 96 0.88 -3.02 10.72
CA ALA A 96 1.67 -4.20 10.35
C ALA A 96 3.00 -3.80 9.70
N ASP A 97 4.01 -4.68 9.80
CA ASP A 97 5.33 -4.48 9.21
C ASP A 97 5.26 -4.22 7.69
N SER A 98 4.38 -4.92 6.99
CA SER A 98 4.14 -4.73 5.55
C SER A 98 3.63 -3.33 5.23
N THR A 99 2.75 -2.78 6.07
CA THR A 99 2.25 -1.41 5.90
C THR A 99 3.37 -0.40 6.14
N MET A 100 4.20 -0.60 7.18
CA MET A 100 5.36 0.25 7.46
C MET A 100 6.37 0.20 6.31
N ASN A 101 6.64 -0.98 5.75
CA ASN A 101 7.49 -1.13 4.57
C ASN A 101 6.93 -0.37 3.36
N GLY A 102 5.62 -0.48 3.12
CA GLY A 102 4.96 0.33 2.10
C GLY A 102 5.14 1.82 2.32
N MET A 103 5.05 2.29 3.57
CA MET A 103 5.26 3.70 3.92
C MET A 103 6.71 4.15 3.66
N TYR A 104 7.71 3.35 4.03
CA TYR A 104 9.11 3.65 3.72
C TYR A 104 9.41 3.66 2.21
N MET A 105 8.82 2.73 1.45
CA MET A 105 8.94 2.71 -0.02
C MET A 105 8.34 3.97 -0.63
N THR A 106 7.14 4.37 -0.18
CA THR A 106 6.49 5.61 -0.60
C THR A 106 7.34 6.83 -0.28
N PHE A 107 7.87 6.95 0.94
CA PHE A 107 8.81 8.01 1.33
C PHE A 107 9.96 8.13 0.33
N LYS A 108 10.69 7.02 0.13
CA LYS A 108 11.86 7.02 -0.75
C LYS A 108 11.54 7.39 -2.18
N LYS A 109 10.44 6.87 -2.72
CA LYS A 109 10.07 7.12 -4.12
C LYS A 109 9.65 8.58 -4.31
N PHE A 110 8.84 9.11 -3.39
CA PHE A 110 8.38 10.49 -3.43
C PHE A 110 9.54 11.48 -3.41
N TYR A 111 10.40 11.44 -2.39
CA TYR A 111 11.49 12.41 -2.28
C TYR A 111 12.56 12.26 -3.35
N ARG A 112 12.72 11.07 -3.95
CA ARG A 112 13.60 10.91 -5.11
C ARG A 112 13.07 11.68 -6.32
N ILE A 113 11.77 11.61 -6.59
CA ILE A 113 11.17 12.30 -7.74
C ILE A 113 11.07 13.81 -7.44
N TYR A 114 10.69 14.17 -6.22
CA TYR A 114 10.54 15.56 -5.79
C TYR A 114 11.86 16.37 -5.86
N ASP A 115 13.02 15.74 -5.62
CA ASP A 115 14.35 16.36 -5.67
C ASP A 115 15.08 16.06 -7.00
N ASP A 116 14.33 16.07 -8.12
CA ASP A 116 14.83 15.89 -9.50
C ASP A 116 15.74 14.65 -9.68
N GLY A 117 15.30 13.53 -9.12
CA GLY A 117 16.01 12.25 -9.18
C GLY A 117 17.09 12.06 -8.12
N LYS A 118 17.45 13.09 -7.34
CA LYS A 118 18.41 12.97 -6.23
C LYS A 118 17.70 12.49 -4.97
N TYR A 119 18.35 11.62 -4.20
CA TYR A 119 17.85 11.29 -2.88
C TYR A 119 18.26 12.40 -1.92
N MET A 120 17.27 13.14 -1.38
CA MET A 120 17.52 14.01 -0.23
C MET A 120 18.27 13.24 0.87
N GLU A 121 19.35 13.84 1.39
CA GLU A 121 20.17 13.25 2.47
C GLU A 121 19.32 12.86 3.69
N SER A 122 18.25 13.64 3.95
CA SER A 122 17.31 13.41 5.04
C SER A 122 16.54 12.08 4.92
N VAL A 123 16.44 11.47 3.73
CA VAL A 123 15.66 10.25 3.44
C VAL A 123 16.58 9.05 3.14
N ARG A 124 17.83 9.29 2.72
CA ARG A 124 18.79 8.25 2.27
C ARG A 124 19.01 7.13 3.30
N TRP A 125 19.01 7.46 4.58
CA TRP A 125 19.28 6.51 5.68
C TRP A 125 18.13 5.55 5.98
N LEU A 126 16.92 5.79 5.45
CA LEU A 126 15.78 4.90 5.69
C LEU A 126 16.09 3.52 5.10
N ARG A 127 15.98 2.46 5.90
CA ARG A 127 16.16 1.07 5.43
C ARG A 127 14.79 0.42 5.30
N LEU A 128 14.60 -0.32 4.21
CA LEU A 128 13.45 -1.19 4.05
C LEU A 128 13.73 -2.46 4.85
N ASN A 129 12.96 -2.72 5.89
CA ASN A 129 13.09 -3.95 6.65
C ASN A 129 12.26 -5.03 5.95
N TRP A 130 12.83 -5.63 4.90
CA TRP A 130 12.24 -6.82 4.30
C TRP A 130 12.38 -7.97 5.31
N ASN A 131 11.27 -8.39 5.91
CA ASN A 131 11.25 -9.62 6.70
C ASN A 131 10.48 -10.68 5.89
N PRO A 132 11.16 -11.66 5.25
CA PRO A 132 10.51 -12.69 4.43
C PRO A 132 9.65 -13.68 5.26
N ALA A 133 9.60 -13.52 6.58
CA ALA A 133 9.12 -14.53 7.52
C ALA A 133 7.59 -14.68 7.67
N LYS A 134 6.74 -14.10 6.80
CA LYS A 134 5.27 -14.23 6.91
C LYS A 134 4.54 -14.62 5.62
N GLU A 135 5.27 -14.98 4.57
CA GLU A 135 4.66 -15.70 3.44
C GLU A 135 4.41 -17.14 3.88
N LYS A 136 3.19 -17.44 4.32
CA LYS A 136 2.72 -18.83 4.28
C LYS A 136 2.63 -19.21 2.82
N LYS A 137 3.34 -20.26 2.41
CA LYS A 137 3.18 -20.77 1.04
C LYS A 137 1.75 -21.29 0.90
N PRO A 138 1.18 -21.32 -0.31
CA PRO A 138 -0.14 -21.93 -0.55
C PRO A 138 -0.24 -23.36 0.01
N GLU A 139 0.88 -24.05 0.03
CA GLU A 139 1.09 -25.39 0.61
C GLU A 139 0.85 -25.44 2.14
N ASP A 140 1.04 -24.33 2.85
CA ASP A 140 0.90 -24.22 4.31
C ASP A 140 -0.51 -23.78 4.77
N ILE A 141 -1.47 -23.63 3.82
CA ILE A 141 -2.79 -23.03 4.07
C ILE A 141 -3.88 -24.09 4.31
N VAL A 142 -3.73 -25.31 3.79
CA VAL A 142 -4.73 -26.37 3.92
C VAL A 142 -4.11 -27.57 4.61
N THR A 143 -4.42 -27.76 5.89
CA THR A 143 -4.12 -29.02 6.57
C THR A 143 -5.07 -30.12 6.09
N ALA A 144 -4.63 -31.39 6.11
CA ALA A 144 -5.47 -32.53 5.68
C ALA A 144 -6.80 -32.61 6.45
N ASP A 145 -6.81 -32.17 7.71
CA ASP A 145 -8.00 -32.05 8.55
C ASP A 145 -8.98 -30.97 8.07
N GLU A 146 -8.47 -29.82 7.62
CA GLU A 146 -9.30 -28.74 7.06
C GLU A 146 -9.89 -29.15 5.71
N LEU A 147 -9.13 -29.88 4.89
CA LEU A 147 -9.61 -30.45 3.63
C LEU A 147 -10.75 -31.46 3.86
N THR A 148 -10.59 -32.34 4.85
CA THR A 148 -11.61 -33.35 5.18
C THR A 148 -12.90 -32.69 5.67
N LYS A 149 -12.79 -31.62 6.47
CA LYS A 149 -13.93 -30.83 6.91
C LYS A 149 -14.61 -30.10 5.76
N LEU A 150 -13.85 -29.54 4.82
CA LEU A 150 -14.39 -28.87 3.63
C LEU A 150 -15.20 -29.84 2.77
N LEU A 151 -14.60 -31.01 2.46
CA LEU A 151 -15.25 -32.07 1.67
C LEU A 151 -16.50 -32.63 2.35
N SER A 152 -16.49 -32.75 3.68
CA SER A 152 -17.66 -33.21 4.45
C SER A 152 -18.80 -32.18 4.55
N ALA A 153 -18.51 -30.90 4.28
CA ALA A 153 -19.48 -29.80 4.34
C ALA A 153 -20.14 -29.51 2.98
N CYS A 154 -19.60 -30.03 1.88
CA CYS A 154 -20.20 -29.91 0.55
C CYS A 154 -21.44 -30.82 0.46
N ARG A 155 -22.62 -30.21 0.23
CA ARG A 155 -23.94 -30.88 0.27
C ARG A 155 -24.52 -31.20 -1.12
N ASN A 156 -23.79 -30.96 -2.20
CA ASN A 156 -24.28 -31.16 -3.58
C ASN A 156 -23.15 -31.68 -4.48
N ASP A 157 -23.47 -32.67 -5.32
CA ASP A 157 -22.54 -33.38 -6.21
C ASP A 157 -21.77 -32.45 -7.17
N ARG A 158 -22.33 -31.28 -7.48
CA ARG A 158 -21.70 -30.26 -8.33
C ARG A 158 -20.53 -29.53 -7.65
N ASP A 159 -20.61 -29.31 -6.33
CA ASP A 159 -19.56 -28.62 -5.57
C ASP A 159 -18.37 -29.54 -5.29
N SER A 160 -18.62 -30.85 -5.12
CA SER A 160 -17.56 -31.86 -4.99
C SER A 160 -16.72 -32.05 -6.26
N ALA A 161 -17.31 -31.86 -7.44
CA ALA A 161 -16.60 -32.04 -8.71
C ALA A 161 -15.57 -30.93 -8.98
N HIS A 162 -15.89 -29.68 -8.61
CA HIS A 162 -14.99 -28.53 -8.79
C HIS A 162 -13.70 -28.65 -7.94
N ASP A 163 -13.80 -29.22 -6.74
CA ASP A 163 -12.67 -29.38 -5.84
C ASP A 163 -11.76 -30.57 -6.22
N ILE A 164 -12.30 -31.62 -6.83
CA ILE A 164 -11.52 -32.81 -7.26
C ILE A 164 -10.71 -32.52 -8.54
N ASP A 165 -11.26 -31.77 -9.49
CA ASP A 165 -10.54 -31.42 -10.74
C ASP A 165 -9.35 -30.47 -10.49
N ALA A 166 -9.43 -29.59 -9.49
CA ALA A 166 -8.33 -28.73 -9.08
C ALA A 166 -7.13 -29.50 -8.50
N ILE A 167 -7.36 -30.71 -7.96
CA ILE A 167 -6.33 -31.59 -7.40
C ILE A 167 -5.64 -32.40 -8.50
N ARG A 168 -6.38 -32.91 -9.49
CA ARG A 168 -5.82 -33.71 -10.59
C ARG A 168 -4.92 -32.94 -11.55
N PHE A 169 -5.07 -31.62 -11.65
CA PHE A 169 -4.22 -30.79 -12.51
C PHE A 169 -2.87 -30.40 -11.85
N ARG A 170 -2.65 -30.80 -10.59
CA ARG A 170 -1.47 -30.41 -9.78
C ARG A 170 -0.57 -31.56 -9.36
N MET A 171 -0.84 -32.79 -9.81
CA MET A 171 0.09 -33.93 -9.76
C MET A 171 0.77 -34.09 -11.13
#